data_AF-A0A7W0AAX6-F1
#
_entry.id   AF-A0A7W0AAX6-F1
#
_cell.length_a   1.000
_cell.length_b   1.000
_cell.length_c   1.000
_cell.angle_alpha   90.00
_cell.angle_beta   90.00
_cell.angle_gamma   90.00
#
_symmetry.space_group_name_H-M   'P 1'
#
loop_
_entity.id
_entity.type
_entity.pdbx_description
1 polymer ?
#
loop_
_entity_poly.entity_id
_entity_poly.type
_entity_poly.pdbx_seq_one_letter_code
_entity_poly.pdbx_strand_id
1 'polypeptide(L)' 'VPALGEHTVTSRATDVDGNVQPAPDDSLLAGKATFWESNGHIMRRIRIV' A
#
# COMPACT_ATOMS: atom_id res chain seq x y z
N VAL A 1 -5.03 -12.10 17.38
CA VAL A 1 -6.31 -11.72 16.75
C VAL A 1 -6.42 -10.21 16.84
N PRO A 2 -6.70 -9.48 15.75
CA PRO A 2 -6.87 -8.03 15.81
C PRO A 2 -8.06 -7.65 16.70
N ALA A 3 -7.96 -6.50 17.36
CA ALA A 3 -9.01 -5.99 18.25
C ALA A 3 -10.28 -5.62 17.48
N LEU A 4 -11.43 -5.61 18.17
CA LEU A 4 -12.66 -5.03 17.61
C LEU A 4 -12.47 -3.54 17.32
N GLY A 5 -13.18 -3.02 16.32
CA GLY A 5 -13.15 -1.61 15.92
C GLY A 5 -12.71 -1.39 14.48
N GLU A 6 -12.31 -0.16 14.18
CA GLU A 6 -11.89 0.24 12.83
C GLU A 6 -10.39 0.06 12.63
N HIS A 7 -10.04 -0.44 11.45
CA HIS A 7 -8.67 -0.68 11.04
C HIS A 7 -8.44 -0.22 9.62
N THR A 8 -7.20 0.14 9.33
CA THR A 8 -6.71 0.36 7.97
C THR A 8 -5.82 -0.81 7.57
N VAL A 9 -6.03 -1.31 6.35
CA VAL A 9 -5.22 -2.37 5.75
C VAL A 9 -4.61 -1.82 4.48
N THR A 10 -3.30 -1.98 4.36
CA THR A 10 -2.53 -1.45 3.26
C THR A 10 -1.75 -2.58 2.61
N SER A 11 -1.96 -2.81 1.32
CA SER A 11 -1.21 -3.80 0.53
C SER A 11 0.07 -3.16 -0.03
N ARG A 12 1.19 -3.89 0.00
CA ARG A 12 2.46 -3.46 -0.62
C ARG A 12 3.15 -4.64 -1.29
N ALA A 13 3.83 -4.38 -2.41
CA ALA A 13 4.67 -5.36 -3.09
C ALA A 13 6.09 -5.37 -2.51
N THR A 14 6.75 -6.52 -2.62
CA THR A 14 8.18 -6.70 -2.35
C THR A 14 8.79 -7.43 -3.52
N ASP A 15 9.92 -6.95 -4.03
CA ASP A 15 10.63 -7.62 -5.13
C ASP A 15 11.54 -8.77 -4.62
N VAL A 16 12.25 -9.43 -5.55
CA VAL A 16 13.11 -10.58 -5.26
C VAL A 16 14.34 -10.23 -4.41
N ASP A 17 14.74 -8.95 -4.41
CA ASP A 17 15.87 -8.44 -3.64
C ASP A 17 15.43 -7.87 -2.27
N GLY A 18 14.13 -7.90 -1.98
CA GLY A 18 13.56 -7.43 -0.72
C GLY A 18 13.19 -5.95 -0.70
N ASN A 19 13.25 -5.25 -1.83
CA ASN A 19 12.82 -3.85 -1.87
C ASN A 19 11.30 -3.78 -1.73
N VAL A 20 10.84 -2.95 -0.81
CA VAL A 20 9.41 -2.73 -0.57
C VAL A 20 8.93 -1.57 -1.43
N GLN A 21 7.77 -1.74 -2.05
CA GLN A 21 7.14 -0.70 -2.83
C GLN A 21 6.97 0.59 -2.01
N PRO A 22 7.40 1.76 -2.52
CA PRO A 22 7.24 3.03 -1.82
C PRO A 22 5.77 3.47 -1.68
N ALA A 23 5.55 4.50 -0.87
CA ALA A 23 4.24 5.10 -0.67
C ALA A 23 3.74 5.83 -1.94
N PRO A 24 2.42 6.02 -2.14
CA PRO A 24 1.89 6.55 -3.39
C PRO A 24 2.32 8.02 -3.62
N ASP A 25 2.59 8.72 -2.54
CA ASP A 25 3.07 10.10 -2.46
C ASP A 25 4.60 10.22 -2.50
N ASP A 26 5.33 9.10 -2.57
CA ASP A 26 6.77 9.12 -2.70
C ASP A 26 7.19 9.71 -4.06
N SER A 27 8.17 10.61 -4.03
CA SER A 27 8.75 11.24 -5.23
C SER A 27 9.25 10.26 -6.29
N LEU A 28 9.69 9.06 -5.89
CA LEU A 28 10.15 8.00 -6.80
C LEU A 28 9.05 7.55 -7.76
N LEU A 29 7.80 7.67 -7.31
CA LEU A 29 6.60 7.16 -7.94
C LEU A 29 5.72 8.29 -8.50
N ALA A 30 5.62 9.41 -7.79
CA ALA A 30 4.79 10.57 -8.16
C ALA A 30 5.13 11.17 -9.53
N GLY A 31 6.36 10.96 -10.03
CA GLY A 31 6.81 11.43 -11.35
C GLY A 31 6.65 10.44 -12.51
N LYS A 32 6.13 9.22 -12.29
CA LYS A 32 6.04 8.18 -13.33
C LYS A 32 4.71 8.29 -14.11
N ALA A 33 4.79 8.42 -15.43
CA ALA A 33 3.61 8.60 -16.30
C ALA A 33 2.65 7.39 -16.34
N THR A 34 3.17 6.17 -16.15
CA THR A 34 2.39 4.93 -16.06
C THR A 34 2.58 4.32 -14.69
N PHE A 35 1.94 4.89 -13.69
CA PHE A 35 2.13 4.53 -12.29
C PHE A 35 1.26 3.31 -11.90
N TRP A 36 1.40 2.20 -12.63
CA TRP A 36 0.69 0.94 -12.30
C TRP A 36 1.07 0.42 -10.91
N GLU A 37 2.29 0.70 -10.46
CA GLU A 37 2.80 0.37 -9.12
C GLU A 37 2.00 1.11 -8.02
N SER A 38 1.42 2.28 -8.31
CA SER A 38 0.53 3.00 -7.38
C SER A 38 -0.70 2.20 -7.04
N ASN A 39 -1.28 1.61 -8.09
CA ASN A 39 -2.56 0.93 -8.01
C ASN A 39 -2.43 -0.36 -7.18
N GLY A 40 -1.20 -0.84 -6.91
CA GLY A 40 -0.92 -1.90 -5.96
C GLY A 40 -1.01 -1.46 -4.48
N HIS A 41 -0.87 -0.16 -4.20
CA HIS A 41 -0.89 0.41 -2.86
C HIS A 41 -2.27 0.95 -2.49
N ILE A 42 -3.23 0.04 -2.32
CA ILE A 42 -4.61 0.39 -1.94
C ILE A 42 -4.76 0.30 -0.42
N MET A 43 -5.09 1.42 0.21
CA MET A 43 -5.55 1.46 1.60
C MET A 43 -7.06 1.16 1.65
N ARG A 44 -7.43 0.16 2.46
CA ARG A 44 -8.83 -0.21 2.71
C ARG A 44 -9.16 0.02 4.18
N ARG A 45 -10.33 0.58 4.45
CA ARG A 45 -10.87 0.68 5.81
C ARG A 45 -11.76 -0.54 6.05
N ILE A 46 -11.52 -1.24 7.15
CA ILE A 46 -12.33 -2.38 7.58
C ILE A 46 -12.81 -2.15 9.01
N ARG A 47 -13.96 -2.74 9.35
CA ARG A 47 -14.46 -2.78 10.74
C ARG A 47 -14.54 -4.23 11.17
N ILE A 48 -13.92 -4.54 12.31
CA ILE A 48 -13.98 -5.84 12.96
C ILE A 48 -15.00 -5.73 14.09
N VAL A 49 -16.01 -6.60 14.06
CA VAL A 49 -17.14 -6.65 15.01
C VAL A 49 -17.15 -7.94 15.80
#